data_AF-A0A3P6UCA9-F1
#
_entry.id   AF-A0A3P6UCA9-F1
#
_cell.length_a   1.000
_cell.length_b   1.000
_cell.length_c   1.000
_cell.angle_alpha   90.00
_cell.angle_beta   90.00
_cell.angle_gamma   90.00
#
_symmetry.space_group_name_H-M   'P 1'
#
loop_
_entity.id
_entity.type
_entity.pdbx_description
1 polymer ?
#
loop_
_entity_poly.entity_id
_entity_poly.type
_entity_poly.pdbx_seq_one_letter_code
_entity_poly.pdbx_strand_id
1 'polypeptide(L)'
;MAYAKSRCEHYLQLEDNIEAVAAYDRVIFGYITMKQGKDWFVMDFADMGITGTLFSADSLNYMTTALAMYYRFKPVEWILKDILRNQYCNPEMGDKACAQVQFKQKIENWNQSGLMHILDHLVALHFIWIVTIPASRRDLFFEE
;
A
#
# COMPACT_ATOMS: atom_id res chain seq x y z
N MET A 1 4.70 -8.92 -5.83
CA MET A 1 5.62 -8.48 -4.75
C MET A 1 7.06 -9.02 -4.88
N ALA A 2 7.34 -10.33 -4.87
CA ALA A 2 8.73 -10.84 -4.85
C ALA A 2 9.60 -10.38 -6.03
N TYR A 3 9.00 -10.25 -7.22
CA TYR A 3 9.67 -9.71 -8.43
C TYR A 3 10.16 -8.27 -8.26
N ALA A 4 9.41 -7.44 -7.53
CA ALA A 4 9.67 -6.01 -7.35
C ALA A 4 10.82 -5.73 -6.38
N LYS A 5 11.06 -6.63 -5.42
CA LYS A 5 12.05 -6.48 -4.34
C LYS A 5 13.42 -5.97 -4.78
N SER A 6 13.95 -6.47 -5.89
CA SER A 6 15.30 -6.10 -6.38
C SER A 6 15.28 -5.04 -7.48
N ARG A 7 14.13 -4.42 -7.75
CA ARG A 7 13.90 -3.57 -8.94
C ARG A 7 13.27 -2.22 -8.61
N CYS A 8 12.77 -2.02 -7.40
CA CYS A 8 12.19 -0.77 -6.96
C CYS A 8 12.69 -0.38 -5.58
N GLU A 9 12.60 0.91 -5.26
CA GLU A 9 12.72 1.40 -3.88
C GLU A 9 11.36 1.41 -3.19
N HIS A 10 10.30 1.61 -3.98
CA HIS A 10 8.92 1.66 -3.49
C HIS A 10 7.99 0.82 -4.38
N TYR A 11 7.01 0.18 -3.74
CA TYR A 11 6.02 -0.68 -4.36
C TYR A 11 4.62 -0.14 -4.04
N LEU A 12 3.90 0.29 -5.07
CA LEU A 12 2.52 0.72 -4.96
C LEU A 12 1.60 -0.45 -5.32
N GLN A 13 0.72 -0.83 -4.41
CA GLN A 13 -0.31 -1.84 -4.66
C GLN A 13 -1.58 -1.17 -5.16
N LEU A 14 -2.05 -1.60 -6.32
CA LEU A 14 -3.27 -1.12 -6.96
C LEU A 14 -4.14 -2.31 -7.39
N GLU A 15 -5.44 -2.12 -7.30
CA GLU A 15 -6.45 -2.98 -7.94
C GLU A 15 -6.71 -2.48 -9.37
N ASP A 16 -7.46 -3.24 -10.15
CA ASP A 16 -7.78 -2.94 -11.55
C ASP A 16 -9.03 -2.08 -11.72
N ASN A 17 -9.89 -2.03 -10.71
CA ASN A 17 -11.16 -1.31 -10.71
C ASN A 17 -11.08 0.07 -10.01
N ILE A 18 -9.95 0.77 -10.15
CA ILE A 18 -9.72 2.06 -9.51
C ILE A 18 -9.46 3.15 -10.56
N GLU A 19 -9.84 4.37 -10.22
CA GLU A 19 -9.46 5.57 -10.95
C GLU A 19 -8.67 6.51 -10.03
N ALA A 20 -7.48 6.90 -10.47
CA ALA A 20 -6.67 7.89 -9.78
C ALA A 20 -7.15 9.30 -10.12
N VAL A 21 -7.28 10.15 -9.10
CA VAL A 21 -7.56 11.58 -9.25
C VAL A 21 -6.34 12.28 -9.83
N ALA A 22 -6.58 13.38 -10.54
CA ALA A 22 -5.53 14.22 -11.10
C ALA A 22 -4.41 14.52 -10.08
N ALA A 23 -3.16 14.39 -10.51
CA ALA A 23 -1.95 14.60 -9.73
C ALA A 23 -1.67 13.58 -8.59
N TYR A 24 -2.32 12.41 -8.60
CA TYR A 24 -2.04 11.31 -7.66
C TYR A 24 -0.55 10.93 -7.60
N ASP A 25 0.10 10.86 -8.76
CA ASP A 25 1.54 10.64 -8.91
C ASP A 25 2.38 11.68 -8.14
N ARG A 26 2.07 12.97 -8.31
CA ARG A 26 2.77 14.07 -7.65
C ARG A 26 2.63 13.99 -6.14
N VAL A 27 1.46 13.60 -5.65
CA VAL A 27 1.21 13.37 -4.22
C VAL A 27 2.12 12.27 -3.69
N ILE A 28 2.14 11.11 -4.36
CA ILE A 28 2.97 9.97 -3.95
C ILE A 28 4.44 10.38 -3.87
N PHE A 29 4.98 11.03 -4.91
CA PHE A 29 6.36 11.47 -4.93
C PHE A 29 6.67 12.55 -3.88
N GLY A 30 5.71 13.46 -3.64
CA GLY A 30 5.80 14.44 -2.57
C GLY A 30 5.94 13.77 -1.20
N TYR A 31 5.14 12.74 -0.93
CA TYR A 31 5.19 11.97 0.31
C TYR A 31 6.48 11.17 0.48
N ILE A 32 6.93 10.49 -0.58
CA ILE A 32 8.24 9.80 -0.59
C ILE A 32 9.34 10.78 -0.19
N THR A 33 9.34 11.99 -0.78
CA THR A 33 10.32 13.04 -0.48
C THR A 33 10.20 13.53 0.96
N MET A 34 8.98 13.77 1.45
CA MET A 34 8.75 14.21 2.83
C MET A 34 9.15 13.18 3.90
N LYS A 35 9.10 11.89 3.56
CA LYS A 35 9.47 10.79 4.45
C LYS A 35 10.91 10.32 4.24
N GLN A 36 11.68 10.96 3.36
CA GLN A 36 13.08 10.62 3.13
C GLN A 36 13.87 10.73 4.45
N GLY A 37 14.63 9.67 4.79
CA GLY A 37 15.39 9.59 6.03
C GLY A 37 14.57 9.30 7.30
N LYS A 38 13.28 8.99 7.18
CA LYS A 38 12.43 8.52 8.27
C LYS A 38 12.04 7.07 8.05
N ASP A 39 11.95 6.30 9.13
CA ASP A 39 11.42 4.95 9.08
C ASP A 39 9.89 4.98 8.91
N TRP A 40 9.41 4.31 7.87
CA TRP A 40 7.99 4.07 7.63
C TRP A 40 7.80 2.69 7.01
N PHE A 41 6.71 2.02 7.38
CA PHE A 41 6.41 0.68 6.90
C PHE A 41 5.39 0.68 5.74
N VAL A 42 4.38 1.52 5.84
CA VAL A 42 3.30 1.66 4.86
C VAL A 42 2.82 3.11 4.77
N MET A 43 2.44 3.55 3.57
CA MET A 43 1.65 4.76 3.34
C MET A 43 0.39 4.38 2.57
N ASP A 44 -0.77 4.82 3.05
CA ASP A 44 -2.06 4.44 2.47
C ASP A 44 -2.75 5.69 1.92
N PHE A 45 -3.14 5.62 0.64
CA PHE A 45 -3.77 6.72 -0.09
C PHE A 45 -5.22 6.40 -0.51
N ALA A 46 -5.77 5.27 -0.07
CA ALA A 46 -7.15 4.88 -0.35
C ALA A 46 -7.99 4.83 0.93
N ASP A 47 -9.30 5.07 0.78
CA ASP A 47 -10.24 5.02 1.91
C ASP A 47 -10.62 3.61 2.32
N MET A 48 -10.49 2.63 1.41
CA MET A 48 -10.89 1.25 1.64
C MET A 48 -9.93 0.27 0.97
N GLY A 49 -9.63 -0.82 1.68
CA GLY A 49 -8.80 -1.91 1.17
C GLY A 49 -7.31 -1.69 1.36
N ILE A 50 -6.52 -2.38 0.54
CA ILE A 50 -5.04 -2.30 0.50
C ILE A 50 -4.57 -1.78 -0.88
N THR A 51 -5.53 -1.48 -1.75
CA THR A 51 -5.29 -0.67 -2.95
C THR A 51 -4.84 0.73 -2.57
N GLY A 52 -4.08 1.39 -3.41
CA GLY A 52 -3.50 2.69 -3.13
C GLY A 52 -2.49 2.68 -1.97
N THR A 53 -1.95 1.51 -1.62
CA THR A 53 -1.00 1.38 -0.52
C THR A 53 0.43 1.29 -1.05
N LEU A 54 1.29 2.19 -0.58
CA LEU A 54 2.71 2.26 -0.91
C LEU A 54 3.54 1.60 0.19
N PHE A 55 4.46 0.74 -0.22
CA PHE A 55 5.38 0.00 0.64
C PHE A 55 6.83 0.30 0.25
N SER A 56 7.74 0.27 1.22
CA SER A 56 9.17 0.27 0.95
C SER A 56 9.63 -1.10 0.42
N ALA A 57 10.70 -1.12 -0.38
CA ALA A 57 11.27 -2.37 -0.87
C ALA A 57 11.71 -3.31 0.28
N ASP A 58 12.15 -2.74 1.41
CA ASP A 58 12.56 -3.50 2.59
C ASP A 58 11.39 -4.24 3.23
N SER A 59 10.20 -3.61 3.32
CA SER A 59 9.01 -4.26 3.87
C SER A 59 8.46 -5.37 2.97
N LEU A 60 8.79 -5.37 1.66
CA LEU A 60 8.38 -6.43 0.74
C LEU A 60 8.89 -7.81 1.15
N ASN A 61 10.05 -7.91 1.81
CA ASN A 61 10.58 -9.19 2.29
C ASN A 61 9.68 -9.86 3.31
N TYR A 62 9.29 -9.06 4.31
CA TYR A 62 8.40 -9.52 5.36
C TYR A 62 7.05 -9.92 4.77
N MET A 63 6.48 -9.08 3.91
CA MET A 63 5.18 -9.34 3.28
C MET A 63 5.18 -10.56 2.37
N THR A 64 6.19 -10.71 1.49
CA THR A 64 6.28 -11.86 0.59
C THR A 64 6.43 -13.17 1.35
N THR A 65 7.20 -13.16 2.44
CA THR A 65 7.37 -14.33 3.31
C THR A 65 6.05 -14.69 3.99
N ALA A 66 5.37 -13.73 4.61
CA ALA A 66 4.09 -13.97 5.26
C ALA A 66 3.01 -14.44 4.25
N LEU A 67 2.95 -13.85 3.06
CA LEU A 67 2.06 -14.31 2.00
C LEU A 67 2.36 -15.75 1.60
N ALA A 68 3.63 -16.11 1.38
CA ALA A 68 4.02 -17.47 1.04
C ALA A 68 3.63 -18.49 2.12
N MET A 69 3.65 -18.09 3.40
CA MET A 69 3.23 -18.93 4.52
C MET A 69 1.71 -19.10 4.62
N TYR A 70 0.95 -18.02 4.38
CA TYR A 70 -0.47 -17.98 4.75
C TYR A 70 -1.47 -17.99 3.58
N TYR A 71 -1.05 -17.86 2.32
CA TYR A 71 -1.97 -17.71 1.18
C TYR A 71 -2.98 -18.85 1.00
N ARG A 72 -2.69 -20.05 1.53
CA ARG A 72 -3.60 -21.21 1.49
C ARG A 72 -4.66 -21.20 2.58
N PHE A 73 -4.47 -20.38 3.61
CA PHE A 73 -5.31 -20.36 4.81
C PHE A 73 -6.16 -19.10 4.91
N LYS A 74 -5.71 -18.01 4.30
CA LYS A 74 -6.38 -16.71 4.35
C LYS A 74 -6.29 -16.01 3.00
N PRO A 75 -7.30 -15.20 2.63
CA PRO A 75 -7.19 -14.27 1.51
C PRO A 75 -5.98 -13.34 1.67
N VAL A 76 -5.36 -12.93 0.56
CA VAL A 76 -4.18 -12.04 0.53
C VAL A 76 -4.41 -10.75 1.32
N GLU A 77 -5.57 -10.12 1.15
CA GLU A 77 -5.92 -8.92 1.91
C GLU A 77 -5.93 -9.14 3.42
N TRP A 78 -6.41 -10.29 3.88
CA TRP A 78 -6.47 -10.59 5.32
C TRP A 78 -5.07 -10.78 5.88
N ILE A 79 -4.18 -11.43 5.13
CA ILE A 79 -2.77 -11.60 5.52
C ILE A 79 -2.09 -10.23 5.62
N LEU A 80 -2.31 -9.35 4.64
CA LEU A 80 -1.74 -8.01 4.65
C LEU A 80 -2.32 -7.14 5.79
N LYS A 81 -3.62 -7.25 6.09
CA LYS A 81 -4.24 -6.61 7.28
C LYS A 81 -3.64 -7.13 8.59
N ASP A 82 -3.41 -8.43 8.70
CA ASP A 82 -2.77 -9.04 9.88
C ASP A 82 -1.34 -8.52 10.06
N ILE A 83 -0.57 -8.41 8.98
CA ILE A 83 0.78 -7.82 9.00
C ILE A 83 0.75 -6.40 9.54
N LEU A 84 -0.13 -5.54 9.01
CA LEU A 84 -0.25 -4.16 9.46
C LEU A 84 -0.72 -4.08 10.92
N ARG A 85 -1.63 -4.96 11.34
CA ARG A 85 -2.03 -5.06 12.75
C ARG A 85 -0.84 -5.40 13.64
N ASN A 86 -0.09 -6.44 13.29
CA ASN A 86 1.05 -6.90 14.08
C ASN A 86 2.20 -5.90 14.10
N GLN A 87 2.37 -5.09 13.06
CA GLN A 87 3.39 -4.05 12.99
C GLN A 87 3.11 -2.88 13.96
N TYR A 88 1.83 -2.52 14.15
CA TYR A 88 1.46 -1.29 14.87
C TYR A 88 0.75 -1.55 16.21
N CYS A 89 0.20 -2.73 16.43
CA CYS A 89 -0.65 -3.03 17.58
C CYS A 89 -0.10 -4.20 18.39
N ASN A 90 -0.18 -4.08 19.72
CA ASN A 90 0.05 -5.19 20.64
C ASN A 90 -1.11 -6.21 20.53
N PRO A 91 -0.86 -7.53 20.54
CA PRO A 91 -1.91 -8.56 20.59
C PRO A 91 -2.98 -8.36 21.67
N GLU A 92 -2.62 -7.79 22.82
CA GLU A 92 -3.55 -7.53 23.93
C GLU A 92 -4.40 -6.25 23.73
N MET A 93 -4.07 -5.45 22.71
CA MET A 93 -4.79 -4.22 22.41
C MET A 93 -6.16 -4.53 21.79
N GLY A 94 -7.21 -3.95 22.37
CA GLY A 94 -8.56 -4.05 21.82
C GLY A 94 -8.69 -3.40 20.44
N ASP A 95 -9.62 -3.89 19.63
CA ASP A 95 -9.75 -3.52 18.21
C ASP A 95 -9.93 -2.01 17.99
N LYS A 96 -10.72 -1.34 18.83
CA LYS A 96 -10.92 0.12 18.72
C LYS A 96 -9.64 0.91 18.97
N ALA A 97 -8.83 0.47 19.93
CA ALA A 97 -7.56 1.13 20.25
C ALA A 97 -6.54 0.90 19.13
N CYS A 98 -6.47 -0.33 18.59
CA CYS A 98 -5.61 -0.64 17.46
C CYS A 98 -6.02 0.15 16.21
N ALA A 99 -7.33 0.22 15.91
CA ALA A 99 -7.84 1.03 14.81
C ALA A 99 -7.46 2.51 14.95
N GLN A 100 -7.44 3.06 16.16
CA GLN A 100 -6.98 4.44 16.38
C GLN A 100 -5.47 4.61 16.18
N VAL A 101 -4.64 3.65 16.58
CA VAL A 101 -3.19 3.69 16.34
C VAL A 101 -2.92 3.60 14.83
N GLN A 102 -3.52 2.63 14.16
CA GLN A 102 -3.45 2.50 12.71
C GLN A 102 -3.97 3.75 12.01
N PHE A 103 -5.09 4.30 12.48
CA PHE A 103 -5.64 5.54 11.94
C PHE A 103 -4.71 6.71 12.18
N LYS A 104 -4.02 6.84 13.32
CA LYS A 104 -3.02 7.92 13.52
C LYS A 104 -1.82 7.78 12.58
N GLN A 105 -1.32 6.56 12.39
CA GLN A 105 -0.27 6.26 11.42
C GLN A 105 -0.73 6.60 10.00
N LYS A 106 -2.01 6.34 9.68
CA LYS A 106 -2.64 6.81 8.45
C LYS A 106 -2.82 8.33 8.44
N ILE A 107 -3.30 8.98 9.52
CA ILE A 107 -3.61 10.43 9.67
C ILE A 107 -2.39 11.31 9.45
N GLU A 108 -1.25 10.96 10.04
CA GLU A 108 0.02 11.63 9.74
C GLU A 108 0.35 11.61 8.24
N ASN A 109 -0.31 10.72 7.47
CA ASN A 109 -0.24 10.58 6.03
C ASN A 109 -1.58 10.91 5.29
N TRP A 110 -2.66 11.31 6.00
CA TRP A 110 -4.06 11.31 5.52
C TRP A 110 -4.57 12.67 5.08
N ASN A 111 -3.72 13.67 4.85
CA ASN A 111 -4.23 14.99 4.46
C ASN A 111 -4.89 14.99 3.06
N GLN A 112 -5.01 13.82 2.38
CA GLN A 112 -5.51 13.67 1.01
C GLN A 112 -6.24 12.32 0.74
N SER A 113 -7.03 11.81 1.68
CA SER A 113 -8.03 10.76 1.39
C SER A 113 -9.07 11.28 0.39
N GLY A 114 -9.16 10.64 -0.78
CA GLY A 114 -9.98 11.06 -1.92
C GLY A 114 -9.25 11.07 -3.25
N LEU A 115 -8.01 10.55 -3.31
CA LEU A 115 -7.22 10.51 -4.55
C LEU A 115 -7.46 9.26 -5.41
N MET A 116 -8.22 8.28 -4.93
CA MET A 116 -8.63 7.12 -5.70
C MET A 116 -10.11 6.80 -5.45
N HIS A 117 -10.85 6.57 -6.52
CA HIS A 117 -12.24 6.12 -6.47
C HIS A 117 -12.35 4.70 -7.02
N ILE A 118 -13.17 3.86 -6.38
CA ILE A 118 -13.53 2.55 -6.93
C ILE A 118 -14.52 2.77 -8.07
N LEU A 119 -14.20 2.23 -9.23
CA LEU A 119 -15.10 2.19 -10.38
C LEU A 119 -16.06 1.00 -10.21
N ASP A 120 -17.32 1.28 -9.88
CA ASP A 120 -18.39 0.28 -9.64
C ASP A 120 -18.88 -0.44 -10.94
N HIS A 121 -18.01 -0.67 -11.90
CA HIS A 121 -18.33 -1.41 -13.13
C HIS A 121 -17.70 -2.81 -13.12
N LEU A 122 -18.53 -3.79 -12.79
CA LEU A 122 -18.36 -5.23 -13.07
C LEU A 122 -17.12 -5.89 -12.44
N VAL A 123 -17.37 -6.61 -11.34
CA VAL A 123 -16.49 -7.61 -10.74
C VAL A 123 -16.13 -8.68 -11.79
N ALA A 124 -14.99 -8.55 -12.45
CA ALA A 124 -14.44 -9.60 -13.28
C ALA A 124 -12.91 -9.52 -13.30
N LEU A 125 -12.31 -10.45 -12.54
CA LEU A 125 -10.89 -10.82 -12.49
C LEU A 125 -10.01 -9.93 -11.60
N HIS A 126 -9.78 -10.35 -10.36
CA HIS A 126 -8.76 -9.79 -9.47
C HIS A 126 -7.35 -9.93 -10.09
N PHE A 127 -6.93 -8.97 -10.91
CA PHE A 127 -5.55 -8.84 -11.36
C PHE A 127 -4.88 -7.72 -10.57
N ILE A 128 -3.93 -8.10 -9.70
CA ILE A 128 -3.08 -7.14 -8.99
C ILE A 128 -2.11 -6.54 -10.01
N TRP A 129 -2.29 -5.25 -10.35
CA TRP A 129 -1.27 -4.51 -11.08
C TRP A 129 -0.16 -4.10 -10.11
N ILE A 130 1.08 -4.36 -10.53
CA ILE A 130 2.27 -4.03 -9.76
C ILE A 130 2.89 -2.81 -10.41
N VAL A 131 3.00 -1.70 -9.67
CA VAL A 131 3.86 -0.62 -10.12
C VAL A 131 5.12 -0.51 -9.29
N THR A 132 6.24 -0.75 -9.96
CA THR A 132 7.59 -0.61 -9.41
C THR A 132 8.09 0.79 -9.69
N ILE A 133 8.43 1.55 -8.64
CA ILE A 133 9.01 2.89 -8.77
C ILE A 133 10.54 2.77 -8.63
N PRO A 134 11.32 2.92 -9.73
CA PRO A 134 12.78 2.89 -9.66
C PRO A 134 13.34 4.24 -9.19
N ALA A 135 14.47 4.22 -8.50
CA ALA A 135 15.18 5.42 -8.03
C ALA A 135 15.48 6.46 -9.15
N SER A 136 15.69 5.97 -10.38
CA SER A 136 16.17 6.76 -11.52
C SER A 136 15.07 7.28 -12.45
N ARG A 137 13.82 6.83 -12.31
CA ARG A 137 12.73 7.10 -13.27
C ARG A 137 11.50 7.65 -12.55
N ARG A 138 11.42 9.00 -12.47
CA ARG A 138 10.24 9.76 -12.00
C ARG A 138 9.20 10.00 -13.11
N ASP A 139 9.51 9.54 -14.32
CA ASP A 139 8.84 9.82 -15.60
C ASP A 139 7.96 8.66 -16.10
N LEU A 140 8.00 7.48 -15.45
CA LEU A 140 7.22 6.32 -15.87
C LEU A 140 5.91 6.21 -15.09
N PHE A 141 4.86 6.89 -15.54
CA PHE A 141 3.48 6.46 -15.32
C PHE A 141 2.59 6.94 -16.48
N PHE A 142 1.90 5.99 -17.12
CA PHE A 142 1.05 6.11 -18.31
C PHE A 142 1.77 6.43 -19.63
N GLU A 143 2.29 5.39 -20.30
CA GLU A 143 2.09 5.34 -21.76
C GLU A 143 0.85 4.46 -21.99
N GLU A 144 -0.08 5.00 -22.78
CA GLU A 144 -1.41 4.45 -23.09
C GLU A 144 -1.43 2.99 -23.56
#